data_AF-A0A8I1RGN9-F1
#
_entry.id   AF-A0A8I1RGN9-F1
#
_cell.length_a   1.000
_cell.length_b   1.000
_cell.length_c   1.000
_cell.angle_alpha   90.00
_cell.angle_beta   90.00
_cell.angle_gamma   90.00
#
_symmetry.space_group_name_H-M   'P 1'
#
loop_
_entity.id
_entity.type
_entity.pdbx_description
1 polymer ?
#
loop_
_entity_poly.entity_id
_entity_poly.type
_entity_poly.pdbx_seq_one_letter_code
_entity_poly.pdbx_strand_id
1 'polypeptide(L)' 'MAAIADHEETQKLGAVLLAALKALADAGEAEQACRLAGRACVALRWEDGRQWRRFNALLHRLAPRTGPVGTTREAPG' A
#
# COMPACT_ATOMS: atom_id res chain seq x y z
N MET A 1 11.03 10.98 -25.04
CA MET A 1 11.22 11.83 -23.84
C MET A 1 9.97 11.89 -22.95
N ALA A 2 8.74 12.01 -23.49
CA ALA A 2 7.50 12.04 -22.68
C ALA A 2 7.27 10.81 -21.77
N ALA A 3 7.50 9.58 -22.28
CA ALA A 3 7.30 8.35 -21.50
C ALA A 3 8.26 8.19 -20.29
N ILE A 4 9.44 8.84 -20.32
CA ILE A 4 10.39 8.81 -19.20
C ILE A 4 9.94 9.77 -18.10
N ALA A 5 9.42 10.94 -18.49
CA ALA A 5 8.87 11.92 -17.56
C ALA A 5 7.63 11.37 -16.84
N ASP A 6 6.75 10.67 -17.56
CA ASP A 6 5.56 10.02 -17.01
C ASP A 6 5.92 8.94 -15.95
N HIS A 7 6.97 8.16 -16.23
CA HIS A 7 7.49 7.18 -15.28
C HIS A 7 8.13 7.84 -14.04
N GLU A 8 8.89 8.93 -14.21
CA GLU A 8 9.50 9.65 -13.09
C GLU A 8 8.44 10.33 -12.20
N GLU A 9 7.38 10.87 -12.80
CA GLU A 9 6.25 11.44 -12.07
C GLU A 9 5.49 10.37 -11.29
N THR A 10 5.26 9.21 -11.91
CA THR A 10 4.68 8.03 -11.24
C THR A 10 5.55 7.60 -10.05
N GLN A 11 6.89 7.64 -10.16
CA GLN A 11 7.81 7.32 -9.07
C GLN A 11 7.74 8.32 -7.91
N LYS A 12 7.58 9.62 -8.22
CA LYS A 12 7.41 10.69 -7.22
C LYS A 12 6.07 10.56 -6.50
N LEU A 13 4.99 10.34 -7.25
CA LEU A 13 3.66 10.12 -6.68
C LEU A 13 3.62 8.85 -5.82
N GLY A 14 4.28 7.78 -6.27
CA GLY A 14 4.42 6.56 -5.48
C GLY A 14 5.16 6.76 -4.17
N ALA A 15 6.20 7.61 -4.13
CA ALA A 15 6.88 7.95 -2.89
C ALA A 15 5.98 8.71 -1.92
N VAL A 16 5.17 9.65 -2.42
CA VAL A 16 4.15 10.37 -1.62
C VAL A 16 3.11 9.40 -1.07
N LEU A 17 2.60 8.48 -1.91
CA LEU A 17 1.63 7.48 -1.49
C LEU A 17 2.22 6.54 -0.42
N LEU A 18 3.47 6.09 -0.56
CA LEU A 18 4.14 5.28 0.47
C LEU A 18 4.25 6.01 1.81
N ALA A 19 4.59 7.30 1.79
CA ALA A 19 4.64 8.11 3.00
C ALA A 19 3.25 8.26 3.65
N ALA A 20 2.21 8.49 2.84
CA ALA A 20 0.84 8.60 3.31
C ALA A 20 0.34 7.28 3.93
N LEU A 21 0.59 6.13 3.29
CA LEU A 21 0.20 4.82 3.82
C LEU A 21 0.93 4.49 5.11
N LYS A 22 2.20 4.89 5.24
CA LYS A 22 2.94 4.75 6.50
C LYS A 22 2.31 5.61 7.60
N ALA A 23 2.03 6.88 7.32
CA ALA A 23 1.40 7.78 8.29
C ALA A 23 0.01 7.27 8.72
N LEU A 24 -0.76 6.72 7.78
CA LEU A 24 -2.06 6.11 8.06
C LEU A 24 -1.90 4.90 9.01
N ALA A 25 -0.95 4.02 8.75
CA ALA A 25 -0.68 2.90 9.64
C ALA A 25 -0.19 3.33 11.03
N ASP A 26 0.63 4.38 11.11
CA ASP A 26 1.12 4.94 12.36
C ASP A 26 0.00 5.67 13.14
N ALA A 27 -1.07 6.11 12.47
CA ALA A 27 -2.28 6.65 13.08
C ALA A 27 -3.26 5.57 13.59
N GLY A 28 -2.90 4.28 13.52
CA GLY A 28 -3.75 3.16 13.94
C GLY A 28 -4.56 2.52 12.83
N GLU A 29 -4.57 3.10 11.63
CA GLU A 29 -5.33 2.64 10.46
C GLU A 29 -4.52 1.63 9.61
N ALA A 30 -3.80 0.72 10.28
CA ALA A 30 -2.88 -0.22 9.62
C ALA A 30 -3.60 -1.16 8.63
N GLU A 31 -4.84 -1.55 8.91
CA GLU A 31 -5.65 -2.38 8.02
C GLU A 31 -6.01 -1.66 6.73
N GLN A 32 -6.46 -0.42 6.82
CA GLN A 32 -6.76 0.43 5.67
C GLN A 32 -5.49 0.67 4.84
N ALA A 33 -4.37 0.96 5.50
CA ALA A 33 -3.08 1.14 4.85
C ALA A 33 -2.62 -0.14 4.11
N CYS A 34 -2.81 -1.31 4.70
CA CYS A 34 -2.47 -2.59 4.10
C CYS A 34 -3.32 -2.88 2.84
N ARG A 35 -4.63 -2.66 2.90
CA ARG A 35 -5.53 -2.80 1.74
C ARG A 35 -5.13 -1.88 0.58
N LEU A 36 -4.83 -0.62 0.87
CA LEU A 36 -4.41 0.35 -0.14
C LEU A 36 -3.04 -0.02 -0.74
N ALA A 37 -2.09 -0.48 0.08
CA ALA A 37 -0.81 -0.99 -0.41
C ALA A 37 -0.98 -2.19 -1.36
N GLY A 38 -1.90 -3.11 -1.04
CA GLY A 38 -2.23 -4.25 -1.91
C GLY A 38 -2.80 -3.82 -3.27
N ARG A 39 -3.69 -2.82 -3.28
CA ARG A 39 -4.22 -2.24 -4.54
C ARG A 39 -3.13 -1.61 -5.40
N ALA A 40 -2.20 -0.87 -4.78
CA ALA A 40 -1.05 -0.30 -5.47
C ALA A 40 -0.15 -1.39 -6.07
N CYS A 41 0.09 -2.49 -5.35
CA CYS A 41 0.83 -3.64 -5.88
C CYS A 41 0.17 -4.24 -7.13
N VAL A 42 -1.16 -4.38 -7.15
CA VAL A 42 -1.87 -4.92 -8.34
C VAL A 42 -1.71 -4.01 -9.55
N ALA A 43 -1.85 -2.69 -9.35
CA ALA A 43 -1.70 -1.70 -10.42
C ALA A 43 -0.28 -1.70 -11.01
N LEU A 44 0.74 -1.74 -10.15
CA LEU A 44 2.13 -1.54 -10.58
C LEU A 44 2.84 -2.83 -11.04
N ARG A 45 2.23 -4.01 -10.87
CA ARG A 45 2.88 -5.31 -11.10
C ARG A 45 3.47 -5.45 -12.51
N TRP A 46 2.82 -4.88 -13.52
CA TRP A 46 3.20 -5.00 -14.92
C TRP A 46 3.85 -3.75 -15.49
N GLU A 47 3.70 -2.61 -14.82
CA GLU A 47 4.14 -1.29 -15.33
C GLU A 47 5.46 -0.82 -14.69
N ASP A 48 5.66 -1.08 -13.38
CA ASP A 48 6.82 -0.57 -12.65
C ASP A 48 7.24 -1.55 -11.54
N GLY A 49 8.13 -2.48 -11.90
CA GLY A 49 8.68 -3.46 -10.97
C GLY A 49 9.46 -2.84 -9.80
N ARG A 50 9.97 -1.60 -9.94
CA ARG A 50 10.70 -0.93 -8.86
C ARG A 50 9.74 -0.39 -7.81
N GLN A 51 8.65 0.24 -8.22
CA GLN A 51 7.61 0.67 -7.28
C GLN A 51 6.86 -0.49 -6.69
N TRP A 52 6.52 -1.49 -7.49
CA TRP A 52 5.89 -2.72 -7.00
C TRP A 52 6.66 -3.30 -5.80
N ARG A 53 8.00 -3.41 -5.88
CA ARG A 53 8.83 -3.88 -4.76
C ARG A 53 8.69 -3.02 -3.50
N ARG A 54 8.57 -1.69 -3.64
CA ARG A 54 8.44 -0.77 -2.51
C ARG A 54 7.10 -0.92 -1.80
N PHE A 55 6.01 -0.97 -2.56
CA PHE A 55 4.68 -1.22 -1.99
C PHE A 55 4.57 -2.61 -1.38
N ASN A 56 5.16 -3.62 -2.02
CA ASN A 56 5.19 -4.98 -1.49
C ASN A 56 5.96 -5.05 -0.17
N ALA A 57 7.10 -4.36 -0.06
CA ALA A 57 7.85 -4.26 1.19
C ALA A 57 7.05 -3.55 2.30
N LEU A 58 6.30 -2.49 1.98
CA LEU A 58 5.41 -1.85 2.93
C LEU A 58 4.29 -2.81 3.37
N LEU A 59 3.66 -3.52 2.45
CA LEU A 59 2.60 -4.50 2.74
C LEU A 59 3.08 -5.56 3.74
N HIS A 60 4.25 -6.15 3.51
CA HIS A 60 4.84 -7.12 4.44
C HIS A 60 5.13 -6.53 5.83
N ARG A 61 5.43 -5.23 5.94
CA ARG A 61 5.59 -4.55 7.23
C ARG A 61 4.27 -4.24 7.92
N LEU A 62 3.21 -4.05 7.15
CA LEU A 62 1.87 -3.74 7.67
C LEU A 62 1.09 -4.99 8.04
N ALA A 63 1.31 -6.13 7.36
CA ALA A 63 0.59 -7.37 7.61
C ALA A 63 0.61 -7.85 9.08
N PRO A 64 1.71 -7.70 9.86
CA PRO A 64 1.69 -8.02 11.30
C PRO A 64 0.90 -7.02 12.15
N ARG A 65 0.66 -5.81 11.63
CA ARG A 65 -0.10 -4.73 12.29
C ARG A 65 -1.59 -4.79 11.97
N THR A 66 -1.97 -5.55 10.96
CA THR A 66 -3.38 -5.88 10.68
C THR A 66 -3.75 -7.07 11.54
N GLY A 67 -4.82 -6.94 12.33
CA GLY A 67 -5.36 -8.08 13.09
C GLY A 67 -5.68 -9.28 12.18
N PRO A 68 -5.95 -10.47 12.75
CA PRO A 68 -6.34 -11.63 11.96
C PRO A 68 -7.54 -11.24 11.07
N VAL A 69 -7.38 -11.42 9.75
CA VAL A 69 -8.47 -11.25 8.80
C VAL A 69 -9.56 -12.25 9.16
N GLY A 70 -10.63 -11.74 9.77
CA GLY A 70 -11.82 -12.49 10.13
C GLY A 70 -11.98 -12.73 11.63
N THR A 71 -12.54 -11.76 12.35
CA THR A 71 -13.67 -11.98 13.27
C THR A 71 -14.47 -10.69 13.40
N THR A 72 -15.31 -10.39 12.41
CA THR A 72 -16.54 -9.65 12.73
C THR A 72 -17.36 -10.57 13.62
N ARG A 73 -17.15 -10.50 14.94
CA ARG A 73 -18.07 -11.08 15.91
C ARG A 73 -19.28 -10.16 15.93
N GLU A 74 -20.26 -10.43 15.07
CA GLU A 74 -21.62 -9.99 15.33
C GLU A 74 -22.03 -10.59 16.69
N ALA A 75 -22.30 -9.72 17.66
CA ALA A 75 -22.83 -10.12 18.95
C ALA A 75 -24.31 -10.53 18.77
N PRO A 76 -24.78 -11.59 19.46
CA PRO A 76 -26.17 -12.02 19.34
C PRO A 76 -27.09 -11.00 20.03
N GLY A 77 -28.17 -10.63 19.33
CA GLY A 77 -29.38 -10.07 19.92
C GLY A 77 -30.41 -11.16 20.15
#